data_AF-A0A077ZLI1-F1
#
_entry.id   AF-A0A077ZLI1-F1
#
_cell.length_a   1.000
_cell.length_b   1.000
_cell.length_c   1.000
_cell.angle_alpha   90.00
_cell.angle_beta   90.00
_cell.angle_gamma   90.00
#
_symmetry.space_group_name_H-M   'P 1'
#
loop_
_entity.id
_entity.type
_entity.pdbx_description
1 polymer ?
#
loop_
_entity_poly.entity_id
_entity_poly.type
_entity_poly.pdbx_seq_one_letter_code
_entity_poly.pdbx_strand_id
1 'polypeptide(L)'
;MTSLSRQLQRLALPETRIYKQTNKAASLLFEPEDAAGMSKDTIFAIAVVGFEELTKNDYVFEKFRATLFSQSTLDVERALLTRDQNVSLDNVISEFFVALTPYLLFSSAHKAIEWLARGFRVHEYNVGAVLRCAIHYHECNIFARILKLLQIRPEHSLWQWLLPFQRSAQVITRQVLCRECEKNPALMTFILDTASLWVQSVGNCGAPTQLMVFKFQLSLCWTTIAYSESLTNSFLNSLFPYLVQGLKSGVVAYKICSCGIIARLACKVELEQNVSKVLAQKILKTMDAESAFISISTVVILFETQVIVQLSARLAQMMNFVWKSNMDIISPS
;
A
#
# COMPACT_ATOMS: atom_id res chain seq x y z
N MET A 1 -22.14 -28.22 -11.18
CA MET A 1 -22.15 -28.10 -9.70
C MET A 1 -23.59 -28.25 -9.22
N THR A 2 -23.89 -29.29 -8.44
CA THR A 2 -25.25 -29.62 -7.95
C THR A 2 -25.62 -28.75 -6.74
N SER A 3 -26.91 -28.50 -6.51
CA SER A 3 -27.42 -27.75 -5.34
C SER A 3 -26.82 -28.24 -4.01
N LEU A 4 -26.70 -29.57 -3.87
CA LEU A 4 -26.08 -30.24 -2.72
C LEU A 4 -24.62 -29.83 -2.52
N SER A 5 -23.82 -29.74 -3.59
CA SER A 5 -22.41 -29.31 -3.49
C SER A 5 -22.26 -27.89 -2.97
N ARG A 6 -23.19 -26.98 -3.31
CA ARG A 6 -23.23 -25.62 -2.76
C ARG A 6 -23.70 -25.60 -1.30
N GLN A 7 -24.66 -26.45 -0.94
CA GLN A 7 -25.10 -26.60 0.45
C GLN A 7 -23.98 -27.17 1.34
N LEU A 8 -23.23 -28.17 0.86
CA LEU A 8 -22.06 -28.73 1.55
C LEU A 8 -20.93 -27.71 1.69
N GLN A 9 -20.67 -26.89 0.67
CA GLN A 9 -19.68 -25.81 0.77
C GLN A 9 -20.09 -24.73 1.79
N ARG A 10 -21.39 -24.46 1.93
CA ARG A 10 -21.91 -23.52 2.95
C ARG A 10 -21.91 -24.11 4.36
N LEU A 11 -22.12 -25.42 4.49
CA LEU A 11 -22.13 -26.16 5.76
C LEU A 11 -20.74 -26.61 6.23
N ALA A 12 -19.73 -26.54 5.35
CA ALA A 12 -18.33 -26.69 5.73
C ALA A 12 -17.93 -25.48 6.60
N LEU A 13 -18.30 -25.56 7.88
CA LEU A 13 -17.83 -24.68 8.94
C LEU A 13 -16.29 -24.60 8.86
N PRO A 14 -15.68 -23.43 9.13
CA PRO A 14 -14.23 -23.26 9.13
C PRO A 14 -13.52 -24.34 9.97
N GLU A 15 -14.20 -24.83 10.99
CA GLU A 15 -13.73 -25.75 12.01
C GLU A 15 -13.51 -27.19 11.53
N THR A 16 -14.15 -27.63 10.44
CA THR A 16 -13.95 -29.02 9.92
C THR A 16 -12.63 -29.21 9.16
N ARG A 17 -11.89 -28.14 8.88
CA ARG A 17 -10.56 -28.22 8.24
C ARG A 17 -9.42 -28.48 9.22
N ILE A 18 -9.64 -28.31 10.53
CA ILE A 18 -8.60 -28.40 11.56
C ILE A 18 -7.99 -29.81 11.64
N TYR A 19 -8.71 -30.84 11.17
CA TYR A 19 -8.30 -32.26 11.24
C TYR A 19 -7.74 -32.85 9.95
N LYS A 20 -7.60 -32.09 8.86
CA LYS A 20 -6.81 -32.57 7.71
C LYS A 20 -5.35 -32.25 7.97
N GLN A 21 -4.63 -33.17 8.62
CA GLN A 21 -3.16 -33.22 8.58
C GLN A 21 -2.76 -33.35 7.11
N THR A 22 -2.56 -32.21 6.46
CA THR A 22 -1.89 -32.13 5.18
C THR A 22 -0.41 -32.01 5.50
N ASN A 23 0.43 -32.86 4.90
CA ASN A 23 1.90 -32.85 5.07
C ASN A 23 2.55 -31.60 4.45
N LYS A 24 1.83 -30.47 4.37
CA LYS A 24 2.27 -29.25 3.73
C LYS A 24 1.97 -28.08 4.65
N ALA A 25 3.02 -27.52 5.24
CA ALA A 25 2.89 -26.27 5.97
C ALA A 25 3.00 -25.09 5.01
N ALA A 26 2.19 -24.06 5.23
CA ALA A 26 2.30 -22.79 4.53
C ALA A 26 3.61 -22.10 4.97
N SER A 27 4.55 -21.97 4.05
CA SER A 27 5.86 -21.36 4.30
C SER A 27 6.26 -20.43 3.16
N LEU A 28 6.85 -19.30 3.52
CA LEU A 28 7.51 -18.39 2.59
C LEU A 28 8.96 -18.82 2.38
N LEU A 29 9.65 -19.22 3.46
CA LEU A 29 11.09 -19.45 3.46
C LEU A 29 11.50 -20.86 3.04
N PHE A 30 10.69 -21.86 3.37
CA PHE A 30 11.03 -23.27 3.22
C PHE A 30 10.07 -23.96 2.25
N GLU A 31 10.53 -25.07 1.67
CA GLU A 31 9.62 -25.92 0.90
C GLU A 31 8.56 -26.53 1.83
N PRO A 32 7.32 -26.76 1.35
CA PRO A 32 6.21 -27.19 2.20
C PRO A 32 6.48 -28.45 3.03
N GLU A 33 7.28 -29.36 2.48
CA GLU A 33 7.70 -30.62 3.10
C GLU A 33 8.68 -30.38 4.26
N ASP A 34 9.71 -29.55 4.06
CA ASP A 34 10.67 -29.19 5.12
C ASP A 34 10.01 -28.36 6.21
N ALA A 35 9.17 -27.40 5.81
CA ALA A 35 8.43 -26.53 6.71
C ALA A 35 7.53 -27.31 7.67
N ALA A 36 6.95 -28.43 7.22
CA ALA A 36 6.08 -29.28 8.04
C ALA A 36 6.84 -29.95 9.20
N GLY A 37 8.14 -30.22 9.03
CA GLY A 37 8.99 -30.79 10.08
C GLY A 37 9.51 -29.77 11.10
N MET A 38 9.40 -28.47 10.83
CA MET A 38 9.91 -27.43 11.73
C MET A 38 8.94 -27.11 12.86
N SER A 39 9.45 -27.08 14.10
CA SER A 39 8.67 -26.70 15.28
C SER A 39 8.34 -25.20 15.28
N LYS A 40 7.29 -24.83 16.03
CA LYS A 40 6.87 -23.43 16.22
C LYS A 40 8.00 -22.61 16.85
N ASP A 41 8.72 -23.19 17.82
CA ASP A 41 9.89 -22.58 18.47
C ASP A 41 11.02 -22.27 17.48
N THR A 42 11.34 -23.19 16.57
CA THR A 42 12.39 -22.96 15.56
C THR A 42 12.02 -21.82 14.62
N ILE A 43 10.78 -21.79 14.14
CA ILE A 43 10.29 -20.70 13.27
C ILE A 43 10.31 -19.37 14.02
N PHE A 44 9.87 -19.36 15.28
CA PHE A 44 9.89 -18.16 16.13
C PHE A 44 11.31 -17.63 16.33
N ALA A 45 12.28 -18.51 16.63
CA ALA A 45 13.68 -18.11 16.80
C ALA A 45 14.26 -17.45 15.53
N ILE A 46 13.96 -18.00 14.34
CA ILE A 46 14.37 -17.40 13.06
C ILE A 46 13.73 -16.01 12.88
N ALA A 47 12.46 -15.88 13.21
CA ALA A 47 11.73 -14.64 13.08
C ALA A 47 12.20 -13.56 14.05
N VAL A 48 12.56 -13.91 15.28
CA VAL A 48 13.14 -12.98 16.26
C VAL A 48 14.45 -12.39 15.71
N VAL A 49 15.33 -13.20 15.13
CA VAL A 49 16.56 -12.70 14.48
C VAL A 49 16.23 -11.71 13.35
N GLY A 50 15.27 -12.05 12.49
CA GLY A 50 14.81 -11.13 11.44
C GLY A 50 14.18 -9.86 11.99
N PHE A 51 13.41 -9.95 13.07
CA PHE A 51 12.79 -8.81 13.72
C PHE A 51 13.83 -7.87 14.36
N GLU A 52 14.87 -8.41 15.01
CA GLU A 52 15.98 -7.56 15.51
C GLU A 52 16.70 -6.83 14.37
N GLU A 53 16.91 -7.49 13.23
CA GLU A 53 17.48 -6.85 12.04
C GLU A 53 16.55 -5.73 11.53
N LEU A 54 15.23 -5.93 11.52
CA LEU A 54 14.27 -4.89 11.14
C LEU A 54 14.32 -3.71 12.10
N THR A 55 14.27 -3.94 13.41
CA THR A 55 14.34 -2.88 14.43
C THR A 55 15.65 -2.09 14.37
N LYS A 56 16.78 -2.74 14.05
CA LYS A 56 18.06 -2.05 13.81
C LYS A 56 18.04 -1.15 12.58
N ASN A 57 17.31 -1.53 11.53
CA ASN A 57 17.14 -0.71 10.34
C ASN A 57 16.16 0.44 10.58
N ASP A 58 15.07 0.19 11.31
CA ASP A 58 14.04 1.18 11.59
C ASP A 58 13.34 0.89 12.92
N TYR A 59 13.45 1.84 13.85
CA TYR A 59 12.87 1.70 15.18
C TYR A 59 11.33 1.61 15.18
N VAL A 60 10.67 1.96 14.07
CA VAL A 60 9.21 1.80 13.90
C VAL A 60 8.74 0.38 14.22
N PHE A 61 9.59 -0.62 14.02
CA PHE A 61 9.23 -2.01 14.28
C PHE A 61 9.15 -2.35 15.76
N GLU A 62 9.81 -1.60 16.64
CA GLU A 62 9.91 -1.92 18.07
C GLU A 62 8.52 -2.01 18.73
N LYS A 63 7.55 -1.21 18.29
CA LYS A 63 6.18 -1.22 18.81
C LYS A 63 5.46 -2.58 18.64
N PHE A 64 5.93 -3.43 17.71
CA PHE A 64 5.35 -4.75 17.46
C PHE A 64 5.99 -5.87 18.28
N ARG A 65 7.08 -5.59 19.02
CA ARG A 65 7.82 -6.60 19.78
C ARG A 65 6.92 -7.34 20.77
N ALA A 66 6.22 -6.58 21.62
CA ALA A 66 5.40 -7.16 22.69
C ALA A 66 4.20 -7.95 22.15
N THR A 67 3.66 -7.57 20.99
CA THR A 67 2.39 -8.09 20.45
C THR A 67 2.57 -9.21 19.44
N LEU A 68 3.60 -9.15 18.59
CA LEU A 68 3.80 -10.10 17.49
C LEU A 68 5.06 -10.96 17.64
N PHE A 69 6.08 -10.49 18.37
CA PHE A 69 7.41 -11.13 18.44
C PHE A 69 7.87 -11.40 19.88
N SER A 70 6.92 -11.53 20.82
CA SER A 70 7.19 -11.90 22.20
C SER A 70 7.01 -13.40 22.41
N GLN A 71 7.74 -14.00 23.35
CA GLN A 71 7.65 -15.44 23.62
C GLN A 71 6.21 -15.90 23.91
N SER A 72 5.38 -15.04 24.53
CA SER A 72 3.96 -15.32 24.79
C SER A 72 3.12 -15.58 23.55
N THR A 73 3.60 -15.18 22.36
CA THR A 73 2.90 -15.46 21.09
C THR A 73 3.01 -16.92 20.64
N LEU A 74 3.94 -17.70 21.22
CA LEU A 74 4.04 -19.14 20.96
C LEU A 74 2.81 -19.90 21.42
N ASP A 75 2.15 -19.47 22.48
CA ASP A 75 0.94 -20.13 23.03
C ASP A 75 -0.35 -19.63 22.37
N VAL A 76 -0.27 -18.63 21.50
CA VAL A 76 -1.45 -18.07 20.83
C VAL A 76 -1.90 -19.02 19.72
N GLU A 77 -3.12 -19.52 19.86
CA GLU A 77 -3.88 -20.19 18.81
C GLU A 77 -4.98 -19.27 18.31
N ARG A 78 -4.78 -18.67 17.14
CA ARG A 78 -5.67 -17.65 16.59
C ARG A 78 -7.14 -18.09 16.47
N ALA A 79 -7.37 -19.37 16.19
CA ALA A 79 -8.72 -19.92 16.07
C ALA A 79 -9.49 -19.94 17.42
N LEU A 80 -8.77 -19.89 18.54
CA LEU A 80 -9.33 -19.87 19.90
C LEU A 80 -9.53 -18.45 20.45
N LEU A 81 -9.02 -17.43 19.76
CA LEU A 81 -9.22 -16.04 20.16
C LEU A 81 -10.67 -15.61 19.97
N THR A 82 -11.16 -14.75 20.86
CA THR A 82 -12.47 -14.12 20.70
C THR A 82 -12.50 -13.24 19.44
N ARG A 83 -13.71 -12.86 19.01
CA ARG A 83 -13.88 -11.95 17.86
C ARG A 83 -13.13 -10.64 18.06
N ASP A 84 -13.24 -10.03 19.25
CA ASP A 84 -12.61 -8.74 19.54
C ASP A 84 -11.08 -8.86 19.61
N GLN A 85 -10.56 -9.96 20.16
CA GLN A 85 -9.13 -10.26 20.15
C GLN A 85 -8.60 -10.43 18.71
N ASN A 86 -9.34 -11.14 17.86
CA ASN A 86 -8.99 -11.29 16.44
C ASN A 86 -8.97 -9.93 15.72
N VAL A 87 -9.95 -9.06 15.95
CA VAL A 87 -9.98 -7.71 15.36
C VAL A 87 -8.80 -6.86 15.82
N SER A 88 -8.46 -6.92 17.11
CA SER A 88 -7.28 -6.22 17.65
C SER A 88 -5.99 -6.72 17.00
N LEU A 89 -5.82 -8.04 16.90
CA LEU A 89 -4.69 -8.67 16.23
C LEU A 89 -4.63 -8.29 14.75
N ASP A 90 -5.76 -8.23 14.05
CA ASP A 90 -5.86 -7.81 12.65
C ASP A 90 -5.35 -6.39 12.43
N ASN A 91 -5.66 -5.47 13.35
CA ASN A 91 -5.18 -4.09 13.28
C ASN A 91 -3.66 -4.03 13.44
N VAL A 92 -3.11 -4.72 14.45
CA VAL A 92 -1.65 -4.75 14.69
C VAL A 92 -0.91 -5.39 13.51
N ILE A 93 -1.42 -6.48 12.95
CA ILE A 93 -0.84 -7.13 11.77
C ILE A 93 -0.91 -6.20 10.56
N SER A 94 -2.03 -5.50 10.37
CA SER A 94 -2.19 -4.56 9.26
C SER A 94 -1.18 -3.42 9.35
N GLU A 95 -0.99 -2.85 10.54
CA GLU A 95 0.05 -1.84 10.79
C GLU A 95 1.45 -2.38 10.54
N PHE A 96 1.75 -3.62 10.97
CA PHE A 96 3.05 -4.25 10.72
C PHE A 96 3.35 -4.35 9.23
N PHE A 97 2.40 -4.83 8.42
CA PHE A 97 2.59 -4.94 6.97
C PHE A 97 2.72 -3.59 6.27
N VAL A 98 2.04 -2.55 6.76
CA VAL A 98 2.24 -1.18 6.27
C VAL A 98 3.68 -0.71 6.58
N ALA A 99 4.17 -0.89 7.80
CA ALA A 99 5.54 -0.55 8.18
C ALA A 99 6.59 -1.40 7.43
N LEU A 100 6.27 -2.66 7.12
CA LEU A 100 7.14 -3.61 6.41
C LEU A 100 7.29 -3.27 4.92
N THR A 101 6.35 -2.52 4.35
CA THR A 101 6.29 -2.27 2.90
C THR A 101 7.63 -1.90 2.28
N PRO A 102 8.39 -0.89 2.76
CA PRO A 102 9.67 -0.55 2.12
C PRO A 102 10.81 -1.54 2.38
N TYR A 103 10.64 -2.48 3.31
CA TYR A 103 11.66 -3.46 3.72
C TYR A 103 11.41 -4.85 3.13
N LEU A 104 10.38 -5.03 2.29
CA LEU A 104 9.94 -6.36 1.87
C LEU A 104 11.00 -7.18 1.13
N LEU A 105 11.98 -6.55 0.48
CA LEU A 105 13.09 -7.25 -0.17
C LEU A 105 14.16 -7.77 0.79
N PHE A 106 14.11 -7.38 2.07
CA PHE A 106 15.11 -7.75 3.04
C PHE A 106 14.82 -9.17 3.54
N SER A 107 15.87 -9.97 3.72
CA SER A 107 15.73 -11.31 4.30
C SER A 107 15.08 -11.26 5.69
N SER A 108 15.35 -10.20 6.46
CA SER A 108 14.73 -9.91 7.75
C SER A 108 13.20 -9.83 7.67
N ALA A 109 12.66 -9.18 6.63
CA ALA A 109 11.22 -9.12 6.38
C ALA A 109 10.62 -10.49 6.07
N HIS A 110 11.32 -11.32 5.27
CA HIS A 110 10.84 -12.67 4.96
C HIS A 110 10.77 -13.57 6.19
N LYS A 111 11.78 -13.49 7.08
CA LYS A 111 11.79 -14.19 8.38
C LYS A 111 10.60 -13.77 9.25
N ALA A 112 10.27 -12.48 9.30
CA ALA A 112 9.11 -11.99 10.03
C ALA A 112 7.79 -12.52 9.43
N ILE A 113 7.64 -12.48 8.10
CA ILE A 113 6.44 -12.99 7.41
C ILE A 113 6.26 -14.49 7.64
N GLU A 114 7.34 -15.27 7.66
CA GLU A 114 7.30 -16.70 7.97
C GLU A 114 6.60 -16.96 9.31
N TRP A 115 7.01 -16.23 10.35
CA TRP A 115 6.36 -16.33 11.66
C TRP A 115 4.90 -15.89 11.62
N LEU A 116 4.58 -14.77 10.97
CA LEU A 116 3.19 -14.31 10.90
C LEU A 116 2.30 -15.31 10.14
N ALA A 117 2.84 -15.99 9.12
CA ALA A 117 2.14 -17.04 8.39
C ALA A 117 1.93 -18.30 9.25
N ARG A 118 2.92 -18.70 10.04
CA ARG A 118 2.89 -19.94 10.85
C ARG A 118 2.19 -19.76 12.19
N GLY A 119 2.49 -18.68 12.91
CA GLY A 119 1.93 -18.36 14.23
C GLY A 119 0.53 -17.76 14.17
N PHE A 120 0.29 -16.82 13.24
CA PHE A 120 -0.98 -16.10 13.16
C PHE A 120 -1.80 -16.40 11.90
N ARG A 121 -1.34 -17.27 11.00
CA ARG A 121 -2.07 -17.66 9.79
C ARG A 121 -2.47 -16.47 8.92
N VAL A 122 -1.61 -15.46 8.80
CA VAL A 122 -1.90 -14.24 8.01
C VAL A 122 -2.23 -14.52 6.54
N HIS A 123 -1.75 -15.64 6.01
CA HIS A 123 -2.03 -16.11 4.67
C HIS A 123 -3.51 -16.51 4.45
N GLU A 124 -4.27 -16.72 5.52
CA GLU A 124 -5.69 -17.04 5.50
C GLU A 124 -6.57 -15.87 5.96
N TYR A 125 -6.16 -15.20 7.05
CA TYR A 125 -6.98 -14.21 7.73
C TYR A 125 -6.66 -12.76 7.33
N ASN A 126 -5.43 -12.47 6.87
CA ASN A 126 -4.96 -11.10 6.58
C ASN A 126 -4.51 -10.91 5.14
N VAL A 127 -5.13 -11.63 4.19
CA VAL A 127 -4.77 -11.62 2.76
C VAL A 127 -4.64 -10.19 2.21
N GLY A 128 -5.57 -9.30 2.57
CA GLY A 128 -5.53 -7.90 2.17
C GLY A 128 -4.30 -7.14 2.69
N ALA A 129 -3.93 -7.31 3.97
CA ALA A 129 -2.76 -6.64 4.54
C ALA A 129 -1.45 -7.14 3.91
N VAL A 130 -1.35 -8.46 3.68
CA VAL A 130 -0.18 -9.04 3.01
C VAL A 130 -0.06 -8.52 1.58
N LEU A 131 -1.17 -8.50 0.81
CA LEU A 131 -1.16 -8.02 -0.57
C LEU A 131 -0.93 -6.52 -0.67
N ARG A 132 -1.41 -5.73 0.28
CA ARG A 132 -1.11 -4.28 0.38
C ARG A 132 0.40 -4.02 0.41
N CYS A 133 1.12 -4.78 1.21
CA CYS A 133 2.58 -4.72 1.29
C CYS A 133 3.20 -5.24 -0.01
N ALA A 134 2.85 -6.47 -0.41
CA ALA A 134 3.50 -7.19 -1.49
C ALA A 134 3.31 -6.56 -2.89
N ILE A 135 2.17 -5.92 -3.16
CA ILE A 135 1.86 -5.38 -4.49
C ILE A 135 2.86 -4.30 -4.95
N HIS A 136 3.58 -3.64 -4.03
CA HIS A 136 4.63 -2.68 -4.35
C HIS A 136 5.82 -3.32 -5.09
N TYR A 137 5.94 -4.65 -5.03
CA TYR A 137 6.99 -5.47 -5.61
C TYR A 137 6.43 -6.46 -6.64
N HIS A 138 5.33 -6.10 -7.33
CA HIS A 138 4.61 -6.98 -8.26
C HIS A 138 5.48 -7.55 -9.41
N GLU A 139 6.58 -6.89 -9.76
CA GLU A 139 7.55 -7.34 -10.78
C GLU A 139 8.68 -8.20 -10.21
N CYS A 140 8.70 -8.45 -8.89
CA CYS A 140 9.74 -9.21 -8.21
C CYS A 140 9.28 -10.64 -7.88
N ASN A 141 10.21 -11.59 -7.89
CA ASN A 141 9.94 -12.99 -7.54
C ASN A 141 9.38 -13.17 -6.12
N ILE A 142 9.71 -12.27 -5.19
CA ILE A 142 9.15 -12.32 -3.83
C ILE A 142 7.63 -12.17 -3.84
N PHE A 143 7.07 -11.34 -4.72
CA PHE A 143 5.63 -11.20 -4.85
C PHE A 143 4.98 -12.51 -5.31
N ALA A 144 5.58 -13.19 -6.30
CA ALA A 144 5.08 -14.47 -6.77
C ALA A 144 5.12 -15.55 -5.66
N ARG A 145 6.18 -15.57 -4.83
CA ARG A 145 6.28 -16.47 -3.67
C ARG A 145 5.22 -16.19 -2.61
N ILE A 146 5.05 -14.91 -2.24
CA ILE A 146 4.00 -14.49 -1.30
C ILE A 146 2.63 -14.85 -1.87
N LEU A 147 2.39 -14.60 -3.16
CA LEU A 147 1.12 -14.89 -3.79
C LEU A 147 0.77 -16.39 -3.71
N LYS A 148 1.75 -17.29 -3.91
CA LYS A 148 1.56 -18.74 -3.73
C LYS A 148 1.19 -19.14 -2.31
N LEU A 149 1.71 -18.43 -1.31
CA LEU A 149 1.42 -18.68 0.10
C LEU A 149 -0.04 -18.37 0.46
N LEU A 150 -0.64 -17.36 -0.18
CA LEU A 150 -1.95 -16.82 0.20
C LEU A 150 -3.13 -17.73 -0.18
N GLN A 151 -4.11 -17.84 0.72
CA GLN A 151 -5.39 -18.46 0.43
C GLN A 151 -6.40 -17.41 -0.06
N ILE A 152 -6.40 -17.14 -1.38
CA ILE A 152 -7.36 -16.26 -2.02
C ILE A 152 -8.70 -17.00 -2.20
N ARG A 153 -9.64 -16.78 -1.28
CA ARG A 153 -10.99 -17.36 -1.26
C ARG A 153 -12.00 -16.44 -1.99
N PRO A 154 -13.17 -16.93 -2.42
CA PRO A 154 -14.15 -16.14 -3.20
C PRO A 154 -14.56 -14.80 -2.57
N GLU A 155 -14.58 -14.71 -1.24
CA GLU A 155 -14.84 -13.50 -0.47
C GLU A 155 -13.77 -12.40 -0.67
N HIS A 156 -12.57 -12.77 -1.11
CA HIS A 156 -11.49 -11.84 -1.45
C HIS A 156 -11.67 -11.30 -2.88
N SER A 157 -12.82 -10.67 -3.15
CA SER A 157 -13.23 -10.22 -4.49
C SER A 157 -12.20 -9.30 -5.16
N LEU A 158 -11.58 -8.40 -4.39
CA LEU A 158 -10.54 -7.46 -4.85
C LEU A 158 -9.29 -8.16 -5.42
N TRP A 159 -9.05 -9.41 -5.04
CA TRP A 159 -7.81 -10.15 -5.30
C TRP A 159 -8.00 -11.33 -6.25
N GLN A 160 -9.23 -11.59 -6.72
CA GLN A 160 -9.53 -12.72 -7.61
C GLN A 160 -8.73 -12.68 -8.93
N TRP A 161 -8.44 -11.48 -9.44
CA TRP A 161 -7.66 -11.28 -10.66
C TRP A 161 -6.22 -11.82 -10.56
N LEU A 162 -5.72 -12.05 -9.33
CA LEU A 162 -4.39 -12.60 -9.08
C LEU A 162 -4.31 -14.13 -9.22
N LEU A 163 -5.44 -14.84 -9.22
CA LEU A 163 -5.46 -16.31 -9.26
C LEU A 163 -4.70 -16.93 -10.46
N PRO A 164 -4.73 -16.37 -11.69
CA PRO A 164 -3.91 -16.88 -12.79
C PRO A 164 -2.39 -16.76 -12.52
N PHE A 165 -1.95 -15.68 -11.88
CA PHE A 165 -0.55 -15.43 -11.53
C PHE A 165 -0.10 -16.33 -10.37
N GLN A 166 -1.00 -16.59 -9.42
CA GLN A 166 -0.76 -17.52 -8.31
C GLN A 166 -0.43 -18.93 -8.83
N ARG A 167 -1.18 -19.42 -9.83
CA ARG A 167 -1.00 -20.76 -10.40
C ARG A 167 0.25 -20.86 -11.27
N SER A 168 0.52 -19.83 -12.07
CA SER A 168 1.65 -19.81 -13.01
C SER A 168 2.99 -19.46 -12.37
N ALA A 169 2.99 -18.94 -11.14
CA ALA A 169 4.18 -18.43 -10.45
C ALA A 169 4.84 -17.24 -11.16
N GLN A 170 4.12 -16.55 -12.04
CA GLN A 170 4.66 -15.45 -12.81
C GLN A 170 4.52 -14.12 -12.06
N VAL A 171 5.49 -13.24 -12.27
CA VAL A 171 5.41 -11.84 -11.84
C VAL A 171 4.36 -11.10 -12.67
N ILE A 172 3.87 -9.99 -12.12
CA ILE A 172 2.85 -9.16 -12.77
C ILE A 172 3.56 -7.96 -13.39
N THR A 173 3.38 -7.72 -14.68
CA THR A 173 3.96 -6.53 -15.33
C THR A 173 3.20 -5.26 -14.93
N ARG A 174 3.88 -4.11 -14.95
CA ARG A 174 3.25 -2.81 -14.72
C ARG A 174 1.98 -2.58 -15.54
N GLN A 175 1.99 -2.97 -16.82
CA GLN A 175 0.83 -2.81 -17.71
C GLN A 175 -0.40 -3.59 -17.23
N VAL A 176 -0.22 -4.82 -16.74
CA VAL A 176 -1.32 -5.62 -16.20
C VAL A 176 -1.89 -4.96 -14.96
N LEU A 177 -1.03 -4.50 -14.03
CA LEU A 177 -1.49 -3.83 -12.81
C LEU A 177 -2.25 -2.53 -13.13
N CYS A 178 -1.76 -1.71 -14.06
CA CYS A 178 -2.43 -0.49 -14.50
C CYS A 178 -3.83 -0.77 -15.06
N ARG A 179 -3.95 -1.76 -15.96
CA ARG A 179 -5.25 -2.16 -16.55
C ARG A 179 -6.23 -2.63 -15.48
N GLU A 180 -5.77 -3.39 -14.49
CA GLU A 180 -6.66 -3.85 -13.42
C GLU A 180 -7.08 -2.69 -12.51
N CYS A 181 -6.19 -1.74 -12.20
CA CYS A 181 -6.55 -0.57 -11.39
C CYS A 181 -7.52 0.37 -12.12
N GLU A 182 -7.42 0.48 -13.45
CA GLU A 182 -8.38 1.22 -14.29
C GLU A 182 -9.75 0.53 -14.31
N LYS A 183 -9.76 -0.79 -14.53
CA LYS A 183 -10.98 -1.61 -14.57
C LYS A 183 -11.68 -1.67 -13.21
N ASN A 184 -10.91 -1.70 -12.12
CA ASN A 184 -11.41 -1.85 -10.76
C ASN A 184 -10.92 -0.68 -9.88
N PRO A 185 -11.64 0.46 -9.86
CA PRO A 185 -11.28 1.63 -9.05
C PRO A 185 -11.12 1.34 -7.55
N ALA A 186 -11.79 0.31 -7.02
CA ALA A 186 -11.61 -0.09 -5.63
C ALA A 186 -10.19 -0.62 -5.35
N LEU A 187 -9.55 -1.26 -6.34
CA LEU A 187 -8.14 -1.67 -6.22
C LEU A 187 -7.22 -0.46 -6.18
N MET A 188 -7.50 0.55 -7.02
CA MET A 188 -6.75 1.80 -7.01
C MET A 188 -6.86 2.49 -5.65
N THR A 189 -8.08 2.69 -5.14
CA THR A 189 -8.29 3.24 -3.79
C THR A 189 -7.55 2.44 -2.73
N PHE A 190 -7.69 1.11 -2.75
CA PHE A 190 -7.00 0.26 -1.79
C PHE A 190 -5.48 0.47 -1.84
N ILE A 191 -4.84 0.49 -3.00
CA ILE A 191 -3.39 0.69 -3.11
C ILE A 191 -3.00 2.09 -2.61
N LEU A 192 -3.75 3.12 -2.98
CA LEU A 192 -3.48 4.51 -2.62
C LEU A 192 -3.65 4.80 -1.13
N ASP A 193 -4.61 4.15 -0.46
CA ASP A 193 -4.80 4.25 0.99
C ASP A 193 -3.58 3.78 1.80
N THR A 194 -2.66 3.04 1.18
CA THR A 194 -1.40 2.67 1.85
C THR A 194 -0.62 3.90 2.30
N ALA A 195 -0.67 5.01 1.55
CA ALA A 195 0.01 6.25 1.94
C ALA A 195 -0.55 6.84 3.23
N SER A 196 -1.87 6.91 3.36
CA SER A 196 -2.52 7.48 4.53
C SER A 196 -2.27 6.63 5.78
N LEU A 197 -2.39 5.30 5.64
CA LEU A 197 -2.06 4.35 6.71
C LEU A 197 -0.60 4.45 7.12
N TRP A 198 0.31 4.61 6.16
CA TRP A 198 1.74 4.73 6.43
C TRP A 198 2.04 6.02 7.20
N VAL A 199 1.52 7.17 6.75
CA VAL A 199 1.67 8.46 7.43
C VAL A 199 1.13 8.43 8.86
N GLN A 200 0.02 7.72 9.10
CA GLN A 200 -0.57 7.57 10.44
C GLN A 200 0.24 6.65 11.35
N SER A 201 0.79 5.55 10.80
CA SER A 201 1.41 4.48 11.61
C SER A 201 2.90 4.68 11.90
N VAL A 202 3.62 5.37 11.02
CA VAL A 202 5.08 5.62 11.13
C VAL A 202 5.39 7.08 11.48
N GLY A 203 4.38 7.95 11.43
CA GLY A 203 4.52 9.37 11.70
C GLY A 203 5.40 10.10 10.68
N ASN A 204 5.83 11.30 11.03
CA ASN A 204 6.69 12.14 10.18
C ASN A 204 8.17 11.72 10.19
N CYS A 205 8.50 10.53 10.73
CA CYS A 205 9.88 10.05 10.85
C CYS A 205 10.44 9.63 9.48
N GLY A 206 10.89 10.64 8.73
CA GLY A 206 11.37 10.70 7.34
C GLY A 206 12.44 9.70 6.91
N ALA A 207 12.30 8.41 7.17
CA ALA A 207 13.23 7.42 6.67
C ALA A 207 13.29 7.49 5.13
N PRO A 208 14.46 7.42 4.48
CA PRO A 208 14.57 7.43 3.01
C PRO A 208 13.70 6.36 2.32
N THR A 209 13.41 5.28 3.04
CA THR A 209 12.51 4.19 2.68
C THR A 209 11.06 4.65 2.44
N GLN A 210 10.62 5.75 3.06
CA GLN A 210 9.32 6.39 2.81
C GLN A 210 9.08 6.75 1.36
N LEU A 211 10.14 7.19 0.68
CA LEU A 211 10.05 7.64 -0.70
C LEU A 211 9.59 6.50 -1.61
N MET A 212 9.84 5.24 -1.25
CA MET A 212 9.49 4.10 -2.09
C MET A 212 7.98 3.97 -2.27
N VAL A 213 7.19 4.12 -1.20
CA VAL A 213 5.71 4.01 -1.26
C VAL A 213 5.15 5.10 -2.17
N PHE A 214 5.55 6.36 -1.94
CA PHE A 214 5.08 7.48 -2.75
C PHE A 214 5.57 7.42 -4.20
N LYS A 215 6.80 6.96 -4.45
CA LYS A 215 7.33 6.75 -5.81
C LYS A 215 6.56 5.67 -6.56
N PHE A 216 6.25 4.57 -5.89
CA PHE A 216 5.44 3.50 -6.48
C PHE A 216 4.05 4.01 -6.87
N GLN A 217 3.38 4.73 -5.97
CA GLN A 217 2.04 5.27 -6.20
C GLN A 217 2.05 6.36 -7.30
N LEU A 218 3.04 7.25 -7.30
CA LEU A 218 3.25 8.21 -8.39
C LEU A 218 3.39 7.50 -9.72
N SER A 219 4.29 6.52 -9.80
CA SER A 219 4.55 5.75 -11.02
C SER A 219 3.31 4.98 -11.49
N LEU A 220 2.57 4.36 -10.57
CA LEU A 220 1.34 3.63 -10.88
C LEU A 220 0.28 4.58 -11.46
N CYS A 221 -0.06 5.65 -10.74
CA CYS A 221 -1.04 6.63 -11.19
C CYS A 221 -0.62 7.29 -12.50
N TRP A 222 0.64 7.71 -12.61
CA TRP A 222 1.18 8.32 -13.82
C TRP A 222 1.01 7.41 -15.03
N THR A 223 1.41 6.14 -14.89
CA THR A 223 1.36 5.14 -15.97
C THR A 223 -0.09 4.81 -16.34
N THR A 224 -0.96 4.60 -15.35
CA THR A 224 -2.38 4.31 -15.60
C THR A 224 -3.06 5.48 -16.32
N ILE A 225 -2.84 6.72 -15.89
CA ILE A 225 -3.38 7.92 -16.55
C ILE A 225 -2.81 8.07 -17.96
N ALA A 226 -1.51 7.80 -18.13
CA ALA A 226 -0.85 8.00 -19.42
C ALA A 226 -1.38 7.06 -20.52
N TYR A 227 -1.56 5.79 -20.19
CA TYR A 227 -1.88 4.74 -21.15
C TYR A 227 -3.38 4.40 -21.24
N SER A 228 -4.20 4.93 -20.34
CA SER A 228 -5.66 4.82 -20.47
C SER A 228 -6.15 5.53 -21.73
N GLU A 229 -7.05 4.88 -22.47
CA GLU A 229 -7.74 5.48 -23.63
C GLU A 229 -8.76 6.52 -23.17
N SER A 230 -9.51 6.20 -22.12
CA SER A 230 -10.52 7.07 -21.53
C SER A 230 -10.61 6.83 -20.02
N LEU A 231 -10.44 7.90 -19.23
CA LEU A 231 -10.56 7.81 -17.77
C LEU A 231 -12.02 7.98 -17.35
N THR A 232 -12.53 7.00 -16.63
CA THR A 232 -13.91 7.02 -16.10
C THR A 232 -14.02 7.93 -14.88
N ASN A 233 -15.20 8.51 -14.66
CA ASN A 233 -15.47 9.30 -13.45
C ASN A 233 -15.28 8.49 -12.15
N SER A 234 -15.55 7.17 -12.18
CA SER A 234 -15.30 6.28 -11.04
C SER A 234 -13.80 6.15 -10.73
N PHE A 235 -12.95 6.06 -11.75
CA PHE A 235 -11.50 6.11 -11.57
C PHE A 235 -11.05 7.45 -11.00
N LEU A 236 -11.53 8.58 -11.53
CA LEU A 236 -11.18 9.90 -10.99
C LEU A 236 -11.58 10.06 -9.52
N ASN A 237 -12.78 9.60 -9.16
CA ASN A 237 -13.27 9.60 -7.78
C ASN A 237 -12.43 8.72 -6.84
N SER A 238 -11.78 7.67 -7.37
CA SER A 238 -10.84 6.85 -6.60
C SER A 238 -9.52 7.57 -6.27
N LEU A 239 -9.11 8.53 -7.12
CA LEU A 239 -7.86 9.28 -6.98
C LEU A 239 -8.01 10.52 -6.08
N PHE A 240 -9.11 11.27 -6.19
CA PHE A 240 -9.23 12.58 -5.54
C PHE A 240 -9.02 12.56 -4.02
N PRO A 241 -9.53 11.58 -3.24
CA PRO A 241 -9.27 11.52 -1.80
C PRO A 241 -7.77 11.46 -1.47
N TYR A 242 -7.02 10.61 -2.17
CA TYR A 242 -5.57 10.50 -2.05
C TYR A 242 -4.87 11.82 -2.38
N LEU A 243 -5.26 12.46 -3.50
CA LEU A 243 -4.66 13.73 -3.92
C LEU A 243 -4.88 14.83 -2.88
N VAL A 244 -6.12 15.02 -2.44
CA VAL A 244 -6.48 16.04 -1.45
C VAL A 244 -5.80 15.78 -0.10
N GLN A 245 -5.66 14.51 0.31
CA GLN A 245 -4.96 14.14 1.53
C GLN A 245 -3.45 14.42 1.42
N GLY A 246 -2.82 14.01 0.32
CA GLY A 246 -1.39 14.26 0.10
C GLY A 246 -1.04 15.73 0.03
N LEU A 247 -1.88 16.58 -0.59
CA LEU A 247 -1.70 18.03 -0.56
C LEU A 247 -1.77 18.62 0.86
N LYS A 248 -2.61 18.04 1.74
CA LYS A 248 -2.72 18.48 3.15
C LYS A 248 -1.62 17.90 4.05
N SER A 249 -0.88 16.90 3.58
CA SER A 249 0.09 16.18 4.40
C SER A 249 1.28 17.07 4.76
N GLY A 250 1.80 16.88 5.98
CA GLY A 250 3.11 17.43 6.38
C GLY A 250 4.29 16.71 5.75
N VAL A 251 4.06 15.54 5.12
CA VAL A 251 5.10 14.77 4.43
C VAL A 251 5.30 15.34 3.03
N VAL A 252 6.44 16.02 2.82
CA VAL A 252 6.81 16.69 1.56
C VAL A 252 6.73 15.72 0.36
N ALA A 253 7.21 14.48 0.52
CA ALA A 253 7.17 13.48 -0.54
C ALA A 253 5.74 13.12 -1.00
N TYR A 254 4.79 13.05 -0.06
CA TYR A 254 3.38 12.80 -0.38
C TYR A 254 2.79 14.00 -1.15
N LYS A 255 3.10 15.22 -0.70
CA LYS A 255 2.66 16.46 -1.37
C LYS A 255 3.18 16.54 -2.81
N ILE A 256 4.48 16.30 -3.02
CA ILE A 256 5.11 16.25 -4.34
C ILE A 256 4.47 15.17 -5.22
N CYS A 257 4.24 13.97 -4.67
CA CYS A 257 3.57 12.88 -5.37
C CYS A 257 2.16 13.28 -5.85
N SER A 258 1.34 13.88 -4.97
CA SER A 258 0.02 14.40 -5.33
C SER A 258 0.11 15.48 -6.41
N CYS A 259 1.05 16.43 -6.32
CA CYS A 259 1.27 17.44 -7.35
C CYS A 259 1.63 16.83 -8.71
N GLY A 260 2.48 15.80 -8.73
CA GLY A 260 2.86 15.09 -9.96
C GLY A 260 1.68 14.37 -10.63
N ILE A 261 0.83 13.71 -9.84
CA ILE A 261 -0.38 13.04 -10.36
C ILE A 261 -1.39 14.08 -10.87
N ILE A 262 -1.59 15.19 -10.17
CA ILE A 262 -2.48 16.28 -10.60
C ILE A 262 -2.00 16.87 -11.93
N ALA A 263 -0.70 17.15 -12.07
CA ALA A 263 -0.14 17.64 -13.32
C ALA A 263 -0.41 16.67 -14.48
N ARG A 264 -0.21 15.36 -14.25
CA ARG A 264 -0.45 14.35 -15.28
C ARG A 264 -1.93 14.25 -15.66
N LEU A 265 -2.81 14.35 -14.68
CA LEU A 265 -4.26 14.33 -14.90
C LEU A 265 -4.70 15.52 -15.75
N ALA A 266 -4.22 16.72 -15.43
CA ALA A 266 -4.54 17.95 -16.14
C ALA A 266 -4.08 17.92 -17.62
N CYS A 267 -2.96 17.27 -17.93
CA CYS A 267 -2.53 17.07 -19.31
C CYS A 267 -3.37 16.07 -20.12
N LYS A 268 -4.15 15.21 -19.46
CA LYS A 268 -4.84 14.06 -20.10
C LYS A 268 -6.36 14.23 -20.17
N VAL A 269 -6.95 14.91 -19.19
CA VAL A 269 -8.40 15.02 -19.02
C VAL A 269 -8.79 16.49 -18.90
N GLU A 270 -9.88 16.87 -19.53
CA GLU A 270 -10.55 18.15 -19.26
C GLU A 270 -11.31 18.02 -17.93
N LEU A 271 -10.78 18.65 -16.89
CA LEU A 271 -11.38 18.67 -15.56
C LEU A 271 -12.47 19.73 -15.50
N GLU A 272 -13.50 19.48 -14.70
CA GLU A 272 -14.50 20.50 -14.39
C GLU A 272 -13.81 21.75 -13.82
N GLN A 273 -14.22 22.93 -14.26
CA GLN A 273 -13.61 24.22 -13.87
C GLN A 273 -13.55 24.40 -12.34
N ASN A 274 -14.54 23.90 -11.61
CA ASN A 274 -14.53 23.94 -10.15
C ASN A 274 -13.43 23.05 -9.56
N VAL A 275 -13.21 21.86 -10.13
CA VAL A 275 -12.20 20.91 -9.66
C VAL A 275 -10.79 21.46 -9.90
N SER A 276 -10.50 21.92 -11.12
CA SER A 276 -9.18 22.49 -11.46
C SER A 276 -8.87 23.72 -10.60
N LYS A 277 -9.85 24.60 -10.40
CA LYS A 277 -9.76 25.74 -9.47
C LYS A 277 -9.45 25.29 -8.05
N VAL A 278 -10.24 24.37 -7.48
CA VAL A 278 -10.04 23.90 -6.09
C VAL A 278 -8.67 23.26 -5.91
N LEU A 279 -8.19 22.46 -6.87
CA LEU A 279 -6.85 21.87 -6.83
C LEU A 279 -5.75 22.93 -6.83
N ALA A 280 -5.82 23.91 -7.76
CA ALA A 280 -4.84 25.01 -7.82
C ALA A 280 -4.82 25.82 -6.51
N GLN A 281 -6.00 26.17 -5.98
CA GLN A 281 -6.10 26.87 -4.70
C GLN A 281 -5.53 26.04 -3.55
N LYS A 282 -5.72 24.72 -3.57
CA LYS A 282 -5.26 23.83 -2.52
C LYS A 282 -3.73 23.68 -2.53
N ILE A 283 -3.14 23.49 -3.70
CA ILE A 283 -1.69 23.43 -3.90
C ILE A 283 -1.04 24.72 -3.36
N LEU A 284 -1.52 25.89 -3.82
CA LEU A 284 -0.98 27.18 -3.40
C LEU A 284 -1.10 27.43 -1.87
N LYS A 285 -2.17 26.95 -1.23
CA LYS A 285 -2.38 27.09 0.22
C LYS A 285 -1.52 26.15 1.06
N THR A 286 -1.01 25.07 0.48
CA THR A 286 -0.35 23.99 1.23
C THR A 286 1.12 23.80 0.89
N MET A 287 1.63 24.48 -0.14
CA MET A 287 3.05 24.46 -0.48
C MET A 287 3.91 24.99 0.67
N ASP A 288 5.06 24.36 0.84
CA ASP A 288 6.16 24.76 1.72
C ASP A 288 7.41 25.01 0.84
N ALA A 289 8.51 25.47 1.45
CA ALA A 289 9.73 25.80 0.71
C ALA A 289 10.26 24.60 -0.09
N GLU A 290 10.21 23.39 0.46
CA GLU A 290 10.73 22.17 -0.16
C GLU A 290 9.87 21.68 -1.35
N SER A 291 8.56 21.90 -1.29
CA SER A 291 7.63 21.52 -2.37
C SER A 291 7.30 22.65 -3.35
N ALA A 292 7.80 23.87 -3.11
CA ALA A 292 7.40 25.07 -3.85
C ALA A 292 7.62 24.94 -5.37
N PHE A 293 8.79 24.47 -5.80
CA PHE A 293 9.12 24.34 -7.22
C PHE A 293 8.14 23.43 -7.97
N ILE A 294 7.88 22.23 -7.42
CA ILE A 294 6.95 21.27 -8.02
C ILE A 294 5.51 21.79 -7.93
N SER A 295 5.13 22.37 -6.79
CA SER A 295 3.78 22.91 -6.57
C SER A 295 3.44 24.03 -7.56
N ILE A 296 4.36 24.98 -7.76
CA ILE A 296 4.19 26.07 -8.73
C ILE A 296 4.15 25.53 -10.14
N SER A 297 5.04 24.59 -10.49
CA SER A 297 5.04 23.94 -11.81
C SER A 297 3.70 23.24 -12.10
N THR A 298 3.15 22.51 -11.14
CA THR A 298 1.82 21.88 -11.27
C THR A 298 0.72 22.92 -11.44
N VAL A 299 0.78 24.04 -10.73
CA VAL A 299 -0.19 25.13 -10.88
C VAL A 299 -0.10 25.74 -12.28
N VAL A 300 1.10 26.00 -12.80
CA VAL A 300 1.29 26.50 -14.18
C VAL A 300 0.67 25.53 -15.19
N ILE A 301 0.94 24.23 -15.07
CA ILE A 301 0.34 23.21 -15.95
C ILE A 301 -1.19 23.24 -15.86
N LEU A 302 -1.77 23.40 -14.67
CA LEU A 302 -3.23 23.53 -14.53
C LEU A 302 -3.77 24.76 -15.27
N PHE A 303 -3.09 25.90 -15.22
CA PHE A 303 -3.51 27.11 -15.94
C PHE A 303 -3.36 26.99 -17.46
N GLU A 304 -2.31 26.30 -17.93
CA GLU A 304 -2.08 26.10 -19.37
C GLU A 304 -3.04 25.09 -19.98
N THR A 305 -3.42 24.05 -19.23
CA THR A 305 -4.20 22.92 -19.76
C THR A 305 -5.69 22.98 -19.45
N GLN A 306 -6.12 23.80 -18.48
CA GLN A 306 -7.50 23.86 -17.99
C GLN A 306 -8.07 25.28 -18.06
N VAL A 307 -9.39 25.39 -18.23
CA VAL A 307 -10.08 26.68 -18.21
C VAL A 307 -10.25 27.18 -16.78
N ILE A 308 -9.28 27.96 -16.28
CA ILE A 308 -9.33 28.59 -14.94
C ILE A 308 -9.43 30.11 -15.09
N VAL A 309 -10.66 30.65 -15.01
CA VAL A 309 -10.94 32.06 -15.33
C VAL A 309 -10.38 33.04 -14.30
N GLN A 310 -10.44 32.73 -12.99
CA GLN A 310 -9.96 33.63 -11.93
C GLN A 310 -9.50 32.88 -10.67
N LEU A 311 -8.29 33.21 -10.19
CA LEU A 311 -7.84 32.94 -8.81
C LEU A 311 -8.39 34.02 -7.86
N SER A 312 -8.56 33.67 -6.59
CA SER A 312 -8.85 34.71 -5.59
C SER A 312 -7.65 35.66 -5.48
N ALA A 313 -7.90 36.95 -5.28
CA ALA A 313 -6.85 37.97 -5.19
C ALA A 313 -5.74 37.61 -4.16
N ARG A 314 -6.13 36.96 -3.06
CA ARG A 314 -5.21 36.45 -2.03
C ARG A 314 -4.19 35.44 -2.57
N LEU A 315 -4.59 34.58 -3.51
CA LEU A 315 -3.70 33.58 -4.08
C LEU A 315 -2.74 34.16 -5.11
N ALA A 316 -3.19 35.16 -5.88
CA ALA A 316 -2.30 35.93 -6.74
C ALA A 316 -1.22 36.66 -5.92
N GLN A 317 -1.58 37.22 -4.76
CA GLN A 317 -0.61 37.80 -3.82
C GLN A 317 0.38 36.77 -3.27
N MET A 318 -0.09 35.56 -2.93
CA MET A 318 0.79 34.48 -2.48
C MET A 318 1.79 34.06 -3.56
N MET A 319 1.36 33.94 -4.82
CA MET A 319 2.28 33.66 -5.92
C MET A 319 3.35 34.73 -6.04
N ASN A 320 2.97 36.02 -5.97
CA ASN A 320 3.93 37.12 -6.01
C ASN A 320 4.92 37.09 -4.85
N PHE A 321 4.46 36.74 -3.64
CA PHE A 321 5.34 36.62 -2.47
C PHE A 321 6.35 35.48 -2.64
N VAL A 322 5.87 34.29 -2.98
CA VAL A 322 6.74 33.11 -3.16
C VAL A 322 7.71 33.29 -4.32
N TRP A 323 7.28 33.94 -5.40
CA TRP A 323 8.16 34.24 -6.53
C TRP A 323 9.27 35.23 -6.15
N LYS A 324 8.95 36.28 -5.38
CA LYS A 324 9.96 37.21 -4.84
C LYS A 324 10.94 36.51 -3.90
N SER A 325 10.44 35.76 -2.92
CA SER A 325 11.29 35.07 -1.93
C SER A 325 12.21 34.02 -2.54
N ASN A 326 11.82 33.36 -3.65
CA ASN A 326 12.70 32.41 -4.35
C ASN A 326 13.65 33.09 -5.34
N MET A 327 13.27 34.24 -5.93
CA MET A 327 14.18 35.04 -6.76
C MET A 327 15.32 35.64 -5.93
N ASP A 328 15.04 36.05 -4.69
CA ASP A 328 16.08 36.55 -3.75
C ASP A 328 17.10 35.47 -3.35
N ILE A 329 16.78 34.18 -3.54
CA ILE A 329 17.70 33.03 -3.31
C ILE A 329 18.54 32.73 -4.57
N ILE A 330 18.10 33.17 -5.76
CA ILE A 330 18.75 32.93 -7.05
C ILE A 330 19.62 34.13 -7.50
N SER A 331 19.54 35.26 -6.80
CA SER A 331 20.53 36.34 -6.95
C SER A 331 21.66 36.21 -5.91
N PRO A 332 22.80 35.57 -6.23
CA PRO A 332 24.03 35.90 -5.52
C PRO A 332 24.39 37.34 -5.91
N SER A 333 24.74 38.15 -4.91
CA SER A 333 25.37 39.46 -5.06
C SER A 333 26.42 39.50 -6.16
#